data_AF-A0AB34HDQ7-F1
#
_entry.id   AF-A0AB34HDQ7-F1
#
_cell.length_a   1.000
_cell.length_b   1.000
_cell.length_c   1.000
_cell.angle_alpha   90.00
_cell.angle_beta   90.00
_cell.angle_gamma   90.00
#
_symmetry.space_group_name_H-M   'P 1'
#
loop_
_entity.id
_entity.type
_entity.pdbx_description
1 polymer ?
#
loop_
_entity_poly.entity_id
_entity_poly.type
_entity_poly.pdbx_seq_one_letter_code
_entity_poly.pdbx_strand_id
1 'polypeptide(L)'
;MLGMIKNSLFGSVETWPWQILSKGDKGEVSYEERACEGGKFATVEVTDKPVDEALREAMPKVMKYVGGTNDKGIGMGMTVPISFAVFPSADGSLQKKLKVWFRIPNEFQSNPPAPSDDSIKIEDREGITVYST
;
A
#
# COMPACT_ATOMS: atom_id res chain seq x y z
N MET A 1 -1.82 11.47 -11.95
CA MET A 1 -1.08 10.83 -13.06
C MET A 1 -0.49 9.47 -12.64
N LEU A 2 -1.35 8.49 -12.34
CA LEU A 2 -0.92 7.09 -12.07
C LEU A 2 -1.53 6.10 -13.09
N GLY A 3 -2.27 6.60 -14.08
CA GLY A 3 -3.05 5.78 -15.01
C GLY A 3 -2.28 5.13 -16.15
N MET A 4 -0.97 5.38 -16.30
CA MET A 4 -0.21 5.01 -17.51
C MET A 4 0.92 3.98 -17.31
N ILE A 5 1.17 3.45 -16.11
CA ILE A 5 2.13 2.34 -15.92
C ILE A 5 1.45 0.97 -16.06
N LYS A 6 0.41 0.87 -16.89
CA LYS A 6 -0.34 -0.36 -17.12
C LYS A 6 0.14 -0.99 -18.42
N ASN A 7 0.97 -2.04 -18.31
CA ASN A 7 0.74 -3.36 -18.92
C ASN A 7 2.02 -4.18 -19.21
N SER A 8 3.22 -3.59 -19.24
CA SER A 8 4.43 -4.39 -19.58
C SER A 8 5.25 -4.81 -18.35
N LEU A 9 5.32 -3.98 -17.30
CA LEU A 9 6.22 -4.21 -16.16
C LEU A 9 5.61 -5.03 -15.03
N PHE A 10 4.29 -5.08 -14.93
CA PHE A 10 3.60 -5.60 -13.75
C PHE A 10 2.67 -6.79 -14.01
N GLY A 11 2.56 -7.30 -15.24
CA GLY A 11 1.72 -8.46 -15.55
C GLY A 11 0.27 -8.31 -15.06
N SER A 12 -0.07 -8.95 -13.93
CA SER A 12 -1.39 -8.98 -13.30
C SER A 12 -1.63 -7.82 -12.33
N VAL A 13 -2.89 -7.38 -12.28
CA VAL A 13 -3.40 -6.46 -11.24
C VAL A 13 -4.45 -7.21 -10.43
N GLU A 14 -4.17 -7.41 -9.15
CA GLU A 14 -5.09 -7.98 -8.15
C GLU A 14 -5.75 -6.86 -7.35
N THR A 15 -7.00 -7.05 -6.97
CA THR A 15 -7.68 -6.17 -6.02
C THR A 15 -7.45 -6.70 -4.60
N TRP A 16 -7.00 -5.84 -3.67
CA TRP A 16 -6.93 -6.16 -2.25
C TRP A 16 -8.30 -6.72 -1.83
N PRO A 17 -8.40 -7.93 -1.27
CA PRO A 17 -9.67 -8.44 -0.79
C PRO A 17 -10.27 -7.55 0.32
N TRP A 18 -11.51 -7.10 0.12
CA TRP A 18 -12.31 -6.46 1.17
C TRP A 18 -13.78 -6.88 1.10
N GLN A 19 -14.45 -6.79 2.24
CA GLN A 19 -15.89 -7.00 2.38
C GLN A 19 -16.56 -5.74 2.89
N ILE A 20 -17.68 -5.34 2.28
CA ILE A 20 -18.51 -4.24 2.80
C ILE A 20 -19.28 -4.77 4.01
N LEU A 21 -19.03 -4.17 5.17
CA LEU A 21 -19.72 -4.49 6.42
C LEU A 21 -21.02 -3.70 6.54
N SER A 22 -20.97 -2.41 6.22
CA SER A 22 -22.11 -1.51 6.33
C SER A 22 -21.99 -0.33 5.35
N LYS A 23 -23.10 0.37 5.14
CA LYS A 23 -23.15 1.64 4.41
C LYS A 23 -23.87 2.66 5.27
N GLY A 24 -23.46 3.92 5.18
CA GLY A 24 -24.08 5.00 5.93
C GLY A 24 -23.95 6.34 5.22
N ASP A 25 -24.76 7.28 5.69
CA ASP A 25 -24.82 8.65 5.17
C ASP A 25 -24.68 9.63 6.34
N LYS A 26 -23.89 10.69 6.15
CA LYS A 26 -23.76 11.80 7.10
C LYS A 26 -23.77 13.13 6.37
N GLY A 27 -24.92 13.79 6.38
CA GLY A 27 -25.14 14.98 5.55
C GLY A 27 -25.11 14.61 4.07
N GLU A 28 -24.24 15.26 3.30
CA GLU A 28 -24.04 14.99 1.87
C GLU A 28 -22.95 13.93 1.59
N VAL A 29 -22.40 13.30 2.63
CA VAL A 29 -21.32 12.32 2.51
C VAL A 29 -21.86 10.91 2.75
N SER A 30 -21.89 10.09 1.70
CA SER A 30 -22.10 8.64 1.79
C SER A 30 -20.77 7.93 2.01
N TYR A 31 -20.76 6.87 2.81
CA TYR A 31 -19.57 6.07 3.09
C TYR A 31 -19.91 4.57 3.18
N GLU A 32 -18.90 3.75 2.91
CA GLU A 32 -18.92 2.30 3.11
C GLU A 32 -17.90 1.94 4.19
N GLU A 33 -18.31 1.13 5.15
CA GLU A 33 -17.42 0.46 6.08
C GLU A 33 -16.94 -0.84 5.42
N ARG A 34 -15.62 -0.97 5.26
CA ARG A 34 -14.99 -2.09 4.56
C ARG A 34 -14.00 -2.80 5.48
N ALA A 35 -14.15 -4.11 5.65
CA ALA A 35 -13.13 -4.97 6.24
C ALA A 35 -12.16 -5.39 5.15
N CYS A 36 -10.94 -4.88 5.20
CA CYS A 36 -9.84 -5.26 4.30
C CYS A 36 -9.04 -6.40 4.94
N GLU A 37 -8.75 -7.44 4.16
CA GLU A 37 -7.99 -8.58 4.65
C GLU A 37 -6.56 -8.19 5.06
N GLY A 38 -6.03 -8.89 6.07
CA GLY A 38 -4.64 -8.76 6.47
C GLY A 38 -3.68 -9.47 5.51
N GLY A 39 -2.50 -9.79 6.03
CA GLY A 39 -1.45 -10.52 5.34
C GLY A 39 -0.09 -9.84 5.45
N LYS A 40 0.83 -10.22 4.56
CA LYS A 40 2.15 -9.62 4.39
C LYS A 40 2.07 -8.38 3.52
N PHE A 41 2.69 -7.31 3.99
CA PHE A 41 2.81 -6.04 3.31
C PHE A 41 4.26 -5.67 3.10
N ALA A 42 4.60 -5.21 1.90
CA ALA A 42 5.84 -4.50 1.68
C ALA A 42 5.66 -3.05 2.14
N THR A 43 6.52 -2.63 3.05
CA THR A 43 6.44 -1.33 3.71
C THR A 43 7.69 -0.50 3.46
N VAL A 44 7.48 0.79 3.24
CA VAL A 44 8.56 1.78 3.14
C VAL A 44 8.16 2.95 4.03
N GLU A 45 9.00 3.24 5.02
CA GLU A 45 8.83 4.39 5.90
C GLU A 45 9.81 5.48 5.49
N VAL A 46 9.31 6.71 5.37
CA VAL A 46 10.09 7.90 5.08
C VAL A 46 9.76 8.95 6.14
N THR A 47 10.79 9.46 6.79
CA THR A 47 10.71 10.54 7.78
C THR A 47 11.35 11.82 7.25
N ASP A 48 11.17 12.92 7.97
CA ASP A 48 11.78 14.23 7.73
C ASP A 48 11.39 14.91 6.41
N LYS A 49 10.40 14.35 5.71
CA LYS A 49 9.85 14.86 4.45
C LYS A 49 8.34 15.07 4.52
N PRO A 50 7.81 16.11 3.85
CA PRO A 50 6.36 16.26 3.64
C PRO A 50 5.79 15.05 2.90
N VAL A 51 4.51 14.74 3.12
CA VAL A 51 3.80 13.57 2.56
C VAL A 51 4.02 13.41 1.05
N ASP A 52 3.87 14.48 0.28
CA ASP A 52 4.00 14.44 -1.18
C ASP A 52 5.42 14.13 -1.67
N GLU A 53 6.44 14.57 -0.93
CA GLU A 53 7.84 14.26 -1.25
C GLU A 53 8.18 12.84 -0.80
N ALA A 54 7.75 12.47 0.40
CA ALA A 54 7.92 11.15 0.96
C ALA A 54 7.29 10.06 0.06
N LEU A 55 6.10 10.33 -0.49
CA LEU A 55 5.42 9.41 -1.41
C LEU A 55 6.16 9.27 -2.75
N ARG A 56 6.70 10.37 -3.30
CA ARG A 56 7.52 10.34 -4.53
C ARG A 56 8.81 9.53 -4.35
N GLU A 57 9.34 9.48 -3.14
CA GLU A 57 10.51 8.66 -2.81
C GLU A 57 10.12 7.20 -2.54
N ALA A 58 9.07 6.95 -1.75
CA ALA A 58 8.68 5.63 -1.31
C ALA A 58 8.07 4.78 -2.43
N MET A 59 7.26 5.40 -3.31
CA MET A 59 6.53 4.64 -4.33
C MET A 59 7.44 3.91 -5.31
N PRO A 60 8.48 4.54 -5.89
CA PRO A 60 9.40 3.84 -6.78
C PRO A 60 10.10 2.63 -6.13
N LYS A 61 10.39 2.68 -4.82
CA LYS A 61 11.01 1.57 -4.08
C LYS A 61 10.08 0.35 -4.06
N VAL A 62 8.83 0.56 -3.66
CA VAL A 62 7.79 -0.49 -3.68
C VAL A 62 7.57 -1.02 -5.10
N MET A 63 7.44 -0.13 -6.08
CA MET A 63 7.23 -0.51 -7.49
C MET A 63 8.38 -1.37 -8.05
N LYS A 64 9.63 -1.03 -7.72
CA LYS A 64 10.80 -1.84 -8.13
C LYS A 64 10.75 -3.23 -7.51
N TYR A 65 10.45 -3.33 -6.21
CA TYR A 65 10.35 -4.60 -5.51
C TYR A 65 9.32 -5.54 -6.14
N VAL A 66 8.10 -5.04 -6.37
CA VAL A 66 7.01 -5.84 -6.96
C VAL A 66 7.21 -6.08 -8.45
N GLY A 67 8.00 -5.24 -9.12
CA GLY A 67 8.40 -5.38 -10.52
C GLY A 67 9.59 -6.31 -10.76
N GLY A 68 10.13 -6.97 -9.72
CA GLY A 68 11.21 -7.95 -9.86
C GLY A 68 12.57 -7.55 -9.30
N THR A 69 12.70 -6.38 -8.67
CA THR A 69 13.91 -6.01 -7.90
C THR A 69 13.84 -6.65 -6.50
N ASN A 70 13.90 -7.97 -6.49
CA ASN A 70 13.92 -8.82 -5.31
C ASN A 70 14.92 -9.96 -5.51
N ASP A 71 15.22 -10.70 -4.45
CA ASP A 71 16.18 -11.81 -4.44
C ASP A 71 15.94 -12.88 -5.50
N LYS A 72 14.69 -13.07 -5.92
CA LYS A 72 14.28 -14.07 -6.91
C LYS A 72 14.17 -13.52 -8.33
N GLY A 73 14.27 -12.20 -8.53
CA GLY A 73 14.08 -11.57 -9.84
C GLY A 73 12.64 -11.67 -10.38
N ILE A 74 11.65 -11.94 -9.53
CA ILE A 74 10.27 -12.25 -9.94
C ILE A 74 9.40 -10.99 -9.89
N GLY A 75 8.77 -10.65 -11.01
CA GLY A 75 7.68 -9.67 -11.03
C GLY A 75 6.42 -10.26 -10.39
N MET A 76 6.04 -9.77 -9.22
CA MET A 76 4.85 -10.24 -8.49
C MET A 76 3.56 -9.63 -9.01
N GLY A 77 3.67 -8.52 -9.73
CA GLY A 77 2.53 -7.72 -10.16
C GLY A 77 1.98 -6.80 -9.09
N MET A 78 0.79 -6.26 -9.33
CA MET A 78 0.26 -5.13 -8.55
C MET A 78 -0.95 -5.53 -7.75
N THR A 79 -1.04 -5.05 -6.51
CA THR A 79 -2.27 -5.11 -5.71
C THR A 79 -2.80 -3.70 -5.49
N VAL A 80 -4.11 -3.50 -5.71
CA VAL A 80 -4.77 -2.19 -5.58
C VAL A 80 -5.95 -2.24 -4.60
N PRO A 81 -6.23 -1.17 -3.83
CA PRO A 81 -5.46 0.07 -3.77
C PRO A 81 -4.16 -0.10 -2.96
N ILE A 82 -3.21 0.80 -3.22
CA ILE A 82 -2.03 0.96 -2.35
C ILE A 82 -2.45 1.89 -1.22
N SER A 83 -2.15 1.51 0.01
CA SER A 83 -2.45 2.34 1.19
C SER A 83 -1.18 2.97 1.74
N PHE A 84 -1.31 4.11 2.39
CA PHE A 84 -0.23 4.74 3.12
C PHE A 84 -0.79 5.39 4.38
N ALA A 85 -0.01 5.36 5.46
CA ALA A 85 -0.32 6.01 6.70
C ALA A 85 0.36 7.39 6.73
N VAL A 86 -0.44 8.41 7.04
CA VAL A 86 0.02 9.74 7.41
C VAL A 86 -0.31 9.96 8.88
N PHE A 87 0.51 10.74 9.57
CA PHE A 87 0.43 10.90 11.01
C PHE A 87 0.04 12.35 11.33
N PRO A 88 -1.18 12.62 11.79
CA PRO A 88 -1.57 13.96 12.23
C PRO A 88 -0.80 14.40 13.47
N SER A 89 -0.52 15.70 13.54
CA SER A 89 -0.04 16.40 14.72
C SER A 89 -1.21 16.98 15.52
N ALA A 90 -0.99 17.34 16.77
CA ALA A 90 -2.03 17.92 17.64
C ALA A 90 -2.61 19.24 17.11
N ASP A 91 -1.84 19.98 16.30
CA ASP A 91 -2.26 21.23 15.66
C ASP A 91 -3.02 21.02 14.34
N GLY A 92 -3.28 19.76 13.95
CA GLY A 92 -3.94 19.41 12.69
C GLY A 92 -3.02 19.39 11.47
N SER A 93 -1.74 19.74 11.62
CA SER A 93 -0.73 19.55 10.56
C SER A 93 -0.40 18.07 10.38
N LEU A 94 0.18 17.70 9.24
CA LEU A 94 0.74 16.35 9.06
C LEU A 94 2.20 16.34 9.50
N GLN A 95 2.57 15.35 10.30
CA GLN A 95 3.97 15.08 10.60
C GLN A 95 4.72 14.80 9.30
N LYS A 96 6.02 15.12 9.31
CA LYS A 96 6.94 14.78 8.22
C LYS A 96 7.29 13.28 8.27
N LYS A 97 6.27 12.44 8.17
CA LYS A 97 6.36 10.98 8.27
C LYS A 97 5.28 10.35 7.40
N LEU A 98 5.68 9.40 6.57
CA LEU A 98 4.79 8.60 5.75
C LEU A 98 5.24 7.14 5.78
N LYS A 99 4.29 6.22 5.89
CA LYS A 99 4.54 4.79 5.75
C LYS A 99 3.67 4.22 4.65
N VAL A 100 4.27 3.74 3.56
CA VAL A 100 3.57 3.02 2.49
C VAL A 100 3.32 1.59 2.93
N TRP A 101 2.15 1.07 2.56
CA TRP A 101 1.70 -0.29 2.79
C TRP A 101 1.16 -0.86 1.49
N PHE A 102 1.98 -1.68 0.85
CA PHE A 102 1.60 -2.43 -0.32
C PHE A 102 1.29 -3.87 0.08
N ARG A 103 0.04 -4.30 -0.08
CA ARG A 103 -0.31 -5.70 0.17
C ARG A 103 0.34 -6.57 -0.89
N ILE A 104 1.08 -7.59 -0.48
CA ILE A 104 1.69 -8.53 -1.40
C ILE A 104 0.58 -9.35 -2.10
N PRO A 105 0.67 -9.65 -3.40
CA PRO A 105 -0.36 -10.43 -4.11
C PRO A 105 -0.55 -11.81 -3.46
N ASN A 106 -1.76 -12.37 -3.58
CA ASN A 106 -2.15 -13.60 -2.88
C ASN A 106 -1.20 -14.78 -3.16
N GLU A 107 -0.69 -14.89 -4.38
CA GLU A 107 0.29 -15.92 -4.79
C GLU A 107 1.56 -15.92 -3.93
N PHE A 108 1.97 -14.75 -3.43
CA PHE A 108 3.23 -14.57 -2.69
C PHE A 108 3.04 -14.36 -1.18
N GLN A 109 1.80 -14.39 -0.67
CA GLN A 109 1.49 -14.15 0.74
C GLN A 109 2.18 -15.12 1.70
N SER A 110 2.36 -16.38 1.30
CA SER A 110 2.99 -17.42 2.14
C SER A 110 4.51 -17.28 2.24
N ASN A 111 5.17 -16.93 1.13
CA ASN A 111 6.63 -16.83 1.03
C ASN A 111 7.06 -15.72 0.05
N PRO A 112 6.95 -14.44 0.44
CA PRO A 112 7.28 -13.34 -0.44
C PRO A 112 8.78 -13.35 -0.78
N PRO A 113 9.19 -12.98 -2.01
CA PRO A 113 10.59 -12.73 -2.35
C PRO A 113 11.20 -11.71 -1.36
N ALA A 114 12.44 -11.94 -0.94
CA ALA A 114 13.13 -11.00 -0.07
C ALA A 114 13.44 -9.70 -0.83
N PRO A 115 13.16 -8.51 -0.25
CA PRO A 115 13.55 -7.25 -0.87
C PRO A 115 15.06 -7.15 -1.06
N SER A 116 15.51 -6.60 -2.18
CA SER A 116 16.92 -6.24 -2.40
C SER A 116 17.28 -4.84 -1.89
N ASP A 117 16.27 -4.04 -1.55
CA ASP A 117 16.41 -2.69 -0.98
C ASP A 117 16.13 -2.75 0.52
N ASP A 118 17.13 -2.44 1.34
CA ASP A 118 17.05 -2.50 2.81
C ASP A 118 16.03 -1.52 3.42
N SER A 119 15.56 -0.53 2.66
CA SER A 119 14.49 0.37 3.10
C SER A 119 13.10 -0.25 3.03
N ILE A 120 12.96 -1.42 2.37
CA ILE A 120 11.72 -2.17 2.27
C ILE A 120 11.68 -3.23 3.35
N LYS A 121 10.62 -3.21 4.17
CA LYS A 121 10.37 -4.23 5.20
C LYS A 121 9.11 -5.00 4.87
N ILE A 122 9.16 -6.32 5.04
CA ILE A 122 7.99 -7.18 4.98
C ILE A 122 7.39 -7.25 6.38
N GLU A 123 6.15 -6.78 6.53
CA GLU A 123 5.43 -6.76 7.79
C GLU A 123 4.16 -7.59 7.69
N ASP A 124 3.91 -8.44 8.68
CA ASP A 124 2.63 -9.11 8.86
C ASP A 124 1.64 -8.17 9.54
N ARG A 125 0.43 -8.06 8.96
CA ARG A 125 -0.65 -7.27 9.51
C ARG A 125 -1.95 -8.03 9.60
N GLU A 126 -2.65 -7.75 10.70
CA GLU A 126 -4.05 -8.09 10.83
C GLU A 126 -4.90 -7.28 9.86
N GLY A 127 -6.10 -7.80 9.57
CA GLY A 127 -7.09 -7.09 8.78
C GLY A 127 -7.46 -5.76 9.43
N ILE A 128 -7.82 -4.79 8.59
CA ILE A 128 -8.23 -3.46 9.05
C ILE A 128 -9.65 -3.17 8.58
N THR A 129 -10.43 -2.51 9.43
CA THR A 129 -11.70 -1.94 9.01
C THR A 129 -11.49 -0.47 8.69
N VAL A 130 -11.86 -0.06 7.47
CA VAL A 130 -11.71 1.31 6.97
C VAL A 130 -13.05 1.85 6.51
N TYR A 131 -13.21 3.17 6.61
CA TYR A 131 -14.35 3.87 6.06
C TYR A 131 -13.91 4.58 4.78
N SER A 132 -14.62 4.36 3.69
CA SER A 132 -14.32 4.94 2.38
C SER A 132 -15.57 5.48 1.73
N THR A 133 -15.47 6.69 1.19
CA THR A 133 -16.51 7.35 0.40
C THR A 133 -16.40 6.98 -1.08
#